data_AF-A0A3M1YCW7-F1
#
_entry.id   AF-A0A3M1YCW7-F1
#
_cell.length_a   1.000
_cell.length_b   1.000
_cell.length_c   1.000
_cell.angle_alpha   90.00
_cell.angle_beta   90.00
_cell.angle_gamma   90.00
#
_symmetry.space_group_name_H-M   'P 1'
#
loop_
_entity.id
_entity.type
_entity.pdbx_description
1 polymer ?
#
loop_
_entity_poly.entity_id
_entity_poly.type
_entity_poly.pdbx_seq_one_letter_code
_entity_poly.pdbx_strand_id
1 'polypeptide(L)'
;MVAEQKCLYQQREDGIHQFTFLDASREAVREFVTQLETIYTNTPLDKHVHLYLDTSALKAGPPLRQIARQITPFFQEFPERPEGSLAIITARGSVFTMLGNFLNLFSRSKDRFKLFREGQEDEAIRWLLAVR
;
A
#
# COMPACT_ATOMS: atom_id res chain seq x y z
N MET A 1 26.99 10.60 -2.70
CA MET A 1 26.32 9.84 -1.63
C MET A 1 25.00 9.35 -2.21
N VAL A 2 24.79 8.04 -2.27
CA VAL A 2 23.51 7.48 -2.73
C VAL A 2 22.52 7.62 -1.58
N ALA A 3 21.37 8.24 -1.79
CA ALA A 3 20.34 8.34 -0.77
C ALA A 3 19.86 6.93 -0.41
N GLU A 4 19.84 6.62 0.89
CA GLU A 4 19.35 5.33 1.39
C GLU A 4 17.83 5.30 1.27
N GLN A 5 17.30 4.39 0.43
CA GLN A 5 15.86 4.19 0.26
C GLN A 5 15.24 3.75 1.59
N LYS A 6 14.05 4.26 1.91
CA LYS A 6 13.31 3.96 3.14
C LYS A 6 12.03 3.17 2.88
N CYS A 7 11.54 3.18 1.65
CA CYS A 7 10.50 2.30 1.13
C CYS A 7 11.00 1.66 -0.17
N LEU A 8 11.12 0.34 -0.18
CA LEU A 8 11.50 -0.40 -1.37
C LEU A 8 10.28 -0.66 -2.24
N TYR A 9 10.43 -0.46 -3.54
CA TYR A 9 9.42 -0.77 -4.55
C TYR A 9 9.94 -1.84 -5.52
N GLN A 10 9.10 -2.83 -5.78
CA GLN A 10 9.34 -3.83 -6.81
C GLN A 10 8.04 -4.14 -7.54
N GLN A 11 8.06 -4.09 -8.86
CA GLN A 11 7.01 -4.70 -9.68
C GLN A 11 7.35 -6.18 -9.89
N ARG A 12 6.42 -7.05 -9.54
CA ARG A 12 6.57 -8.50 -9.69
C ARG A 12 6.09 -8.96 -11.07
N GLU A 13 6.57 -10.11 -11.51
CA GLU A 13 6.17 -10.73 -12.79
C GLU A 13 4.68 -11.09 -12.84
N ASP A 14 4.07 -11.33 -11.68
CA ASP A 14 2.63 -11.60 -11.51
C ASP A 14 1.75 -10.33 -11.55
N GLY A 15 2.35 -9.15 -11.78
CA GLY A 15 1.65 -7.87 -11.88
C GLY A 15 1.41 -7.17 -10.55
N ILE A 16 1.86 -7.74 -9.42
CA ILE A 16 1.73 -7.11 -8.11
C ILE A 16 2.80 -6.03 -7.93
N HIS A 17 2.37 -4.85 -7.49
CA HIS A 17 3.24 -3.78 -7.03
C HIS A 17 3.54 -3.98 -5.53
N GLN A 18 4.76 -4.41 -5.22
CA GLN A 18 5.20 -4.70 -3.87
C GLN A 18 5.96 -3.51 -3.27
N PHE A 19 5.55 -3.11 -2.06
CA PHE A 19 6.17 -2.09 -1.25
C PHE A 19 6.65 -2.70 0.07
N THR A 20 7.88 -2.40 0.48
CA THR A 20 8.43 -2.83 1.77
C THR A 20 8.95 -1.61 2.53
N PHE A 21 8.29 -1.28 3.64
CA PHE A 21 8.72 -0.18 4.50
C PHE A 21 9.87 -0.62 5.39
N LEU A 22 11.02 0.05 5.26
CA LEU A 22 12.21 -0.22 6.09
C LEU A 22 12.18 0.58 7.39
N ASP A 23 11.53 1.75 7.37
CA ASP A 23 11.25 2.54 8.57
C ASP A 23 9.93 3.34 8.44
N ALA A 24 9.55 4.02 9.52
CA ALA A 24 8.34 4.84 9.60
C ALA A 24 8.64 6.34 9.36
N SER A 25 9.69 6.66 8.60
CA SER A 25 10.10 8.04 8.32
C SER A 25 9.14 8.76 7.35
N ARG A 26 9.26 10.09 7.27
CA ARG A 26 8.52 10.88 6.28
C ARG A 26 9.01 10.59 4.87
N GLU A 27 10.29 10.26 4.75
CA GLU A 27 10.98 9.88 3.53
C GLU A 27 10.38 8.59 2.97
N ALA A 28 10.19 7.55 3.80
CA ALA A 28 9.53 6.30 3.39
C ALA A 28 8.11 6.55 2.84
N VAL A 29 7.32 7.39 3.52
CA VAL A 29 5.97 7.74 3.07
C VAL A 29 6.00 8.49 1.73
N ARG A 30 6.95 9.41 1.56
CA ARG A 30 7.11 10.18 0.32
C ARG A 30 7.47 9.26 -0.84
N GLU A 31 8.44 8.37 -0.66
CA GLU A 31 8.85 7.38 -1.66
C GLU A 31 7.68 6.47 -2.05
N PHE A 32 6.90 6.01 -1.07
CA PHE A 32 5.68 5.24 -1.33
C PHE A 32 4.66 6.03 -2.18
N VAL A 33 4.34 7.27 -1.78
CA VAL A 33 3.34 8.09 -2.50
C VAL A 33 3.80 8.44 -3.92
N THR A 34 5.07 8.81 -4.11
CA THR A 34 5.63 9.09 -5.44
C THR A 34 5.52 7.89 -6.38
N GLN A 35 5.77 6.68 -5.87
CA GLN A 35 5.60 5.48 -6.68
C GLN A 35 4.14 5.12 -6.92
N LEU A 36 3.27 5.32 -5.93
CA LEU A 36 1.83 5.12 -6.09
C LEU A 36 1.25 6.06 -7.17
N GLU A 37 1.69 7.31 -7.20
CA GLU A 37 1.36 8.29 -8.25
C GLU A 37 1.82 7.82 -9.62
N THR A 38 3.06 7.32 -9.70
CA THR A 38 3.61 6.76 -10.96
C THR A 38 2.79 5.57 -11.44
N ILE A 39 2.37 4.66 -10.54
CA ILE A 39 1.56 3.50 -10.89
C ILE A 39 0.19 3.95 -11.43
N TYR A 40 -0.53 4.79 -10.69
CA TYR A 40 -1.87 5.19 -11.11
C TYR A 40 -1.89 6.10 -12.34
N THR A 41 -0.86 6.91 -12.55
CA THR A 41 -0.73 7.74 -13.77
C THR A 41 -0.51 6.88 -15.02
N ASN A 42 0.25 5.78 -14.88
CA ASN A 42 0.60 4.91 -16.01
C ASN A 42 -0.33 3.71 -16.19
N THR A 43 -1.26 3.47 -15.26
CA THR A 43 -2.19 2.33 -15.33
C THR A 43 -3.50 2.79 -15.98
N PRO A 44 -3.94 2.15 -17.08
CA PRO A 44 -5.23 2.45 -17.70
C PRO A 44 -6.41 2.22 -16.74
N LEU A 45 -7.47 3.00 -16.89
CA LEU A 45 -8.64 2.97 -15.98
C LEU A 45 -9.42 1.66 -15.98
N ASP A 46 -9.33 0.88 -17.06
CA ASP A 46 -9.97 -0.43 -17.22
C ASP A 46 -9.14 -1.57 -16.60
N LYS A 47 -7.97 -1.26 -16.02
CA LYS A 47 -7.12 -2.22 -15.33
C LYS A 47 -7.35 -2.18 -13.83
N HIS A 48 -6.98 -3.29 -13.19
CA HIS A 48 -7.02 -3.45 -11.75
C HIS A 48 -5.61 -3.43 -11.19
N VAL A 49 -5.35 -2.61 -10.17
CA VAL A 49 -4.04 -2.47 -9.56
C VAL A 49 -3.94 -3.37 -8.32
N HIS A 50 -3.00 -4.32 -8.32
CA HIS A 50 -2.70 -5.14 -7.15
C HIS A 50 -1.52 -4.56 -6.38
N LEU A 51 -1.76 -4.14 -5.15
CA LEU A 51 -0.77 -3.57 -4.24
C LEU A 51 -0.52 -4.53 -3.09
N TYR A 52 0.76 -4.77 -2.80
CA TYR A 52 1.21 -5.51 -1.63
C TYR A 52 2.09 -4.59 -0.78
N LEU A 53 1.73 -4.41 0.48
CA LEU A 53 2.42 -3.51 1.40
C LEU A 53 2.93 -4.27 2.62
N ASP A 54 4.24 -4.42 2.71
CA ASP A 54 4.91 -5.03 3.85
C ASP A 54 5.36 -3.95 4.85
N THR A 55 4.83 -4.06 6.07
CA THR A 55 5.20 -3.22 7.21
C THR A 55 5.71 -4.05 8.39
N SER A 56 6.00 -5.34 8.18
CA SER A 56 6.45 -6.27 9.22
C SER A 56 7.74 -5.81 9.92
N ALA A 57 8.67 -5.21 9.17
CA ALA A 57 9.93 -4.68 9.70
C ALA A 57 9.76 -3.47 10.64
N LEU A 58 8.58 -2.84 10.67
CA LEU A 58 8.36 -1.63 11.45
C LEU A 58 8.11 -1.94 12.94
N LYS A 59 9.01 -1.48 13.81
CA LYS A 59 8.90 -1.65 15.28
C LYS A 59 7.65 -1.00 15.87
N ALA A 60 7.26 0.15 15.34
CA ALA A 60 5.98 0.79 15.56
C ALA A 60 5.29 0.79 14.20
N GLY A 61 3.99 0.44 14.14
CA GLY A 61 3.25 0.34 12.88
C GLY A 61 3.38 1.60 11.99
N PRO A 62 2.93 1.55 10.74
CA PRO A 62 3.15 2.61 9.77
C PRO A 62 2.64 3.97 10.30
N PRO A 63 3.28 5.10 9.92
CA PRO A 63 2.96 6.41 10.44
C PRO A 63 1.65 6.93 9.83
N LEU A 64 0.51 6.34 10.21
CA LEU A 64 -0.81 6.55 9.60
C LEU A 64 -1.18 8.01 9.42
N ARG A 65 -0.88 8.87 10.41
CA ARG A 65 -1.16 10.31 10.31
C ARG A 65 -0.36 10.98 9.19
N GLN A 66 0.89 10.57 8.96
CA GLN A 66 1.72 11.12 7.89
C GLN A 66 1.26 10.60 6.53
N ILE A 67 0.92 9.30 6.47
CA ILE A 67 0.32 8.68 5.29
C ILE A 67 -0.97 9.40 4.91
N ALA A 68 -1.89 9.60 5.86
CA ALA A 68 -3.15 10.34 5.68
C ALA A 68 -2.92 11.70 5.01
N ARG A 69 -1.95 12.46 5.53
CA ARG A 69 -1.65 13.83 5.07
C ARG A 69 -1.14 13.89 3.63
N GLN A 70 -0.49 12.83 3.14
CA GLN A 70 0.06 12.79 1.79
C GLN A 70 -0.87 12.05 0.81
N ILE A 71 -1.58 11.03 1.28
CA ILE A 71 -2.51 10.26 0.46
C ILE A 71 -3.83 10.99 0.21
N THR A 72 -4.32 11.79 1.18
CA THR A 72 -5.61 12.48 0.99
C THR A 72 -5.59 13.43 -0.22
N PRO A 73 -4.60 14.33 -0.37
CA PRO A 73 -4.50 15.19 -1.55
C PRO A 73 -4.33 14.37 -2.83
N PHE A 74 -3.53 13.30 -2.78
CA PHE A 74 -3.34 12.39 -3.91
C PHE A 74 -4.67 11.80 -4.41
N PHE A 75 -5.53 11.28 -3.52
CA PHE A 75 -6.83 10.75 -3.96
C PHE A 75 -7.83 11.83 -4.39
N GLN A 76 -7.63 13.09 -4.00
CA GLN A 76 -8.41 14.21 -4.51
C GLN A 76 -7.97 14.63 -5.92
N GLU A 77 -6.68 14.53 -6.22
CA GLU A 77 -6.11 14.84 -7.55
C GLU A 77 -6.38 13.74 -8.58
N PHE A 78 -6.53 12.49 -8.15
CA PHE A 78 -6.82 11.33 -9.00
C PHE A 78 -8.21 10.71 -8.70
N PRO A 79 -9.32 11.45 -8.90
CA PRO A 79 -10.66 10.98 -8.58
C PRO A 79 -11.12 9.83 -9.50
N GLU A 80 -10.56 9.73 -10.69
CA GLU A 80 -10.85 8.69 -11.68
C GLU A 80 -9.77 7.60 -11.72
N ARG A 81 -9.06 7.34 -10.63
CA ARG A 81 -8.04 6.28 -10.63
C ARG A 81 -8.62 4.87 -10.89
N PRO A 82 -7.80 3.97 -11.46
CA PRO A 82 -8.09 2.54 -11.55
C PRO A 82 -8.53 1.91 -10.22
N GLU A 83 -9.33 0.85 -10.32
CA GLU A 83 -9.73 0.04 -9.16
C GLU A 83 -8.51 -0.67 -8.56
N GLY A 84 -8.43 -0.71 -7.24
CA GLY A 84 -7.28 -1.23 -6.52
C GLY A 84 -7.62 -2.38 -5.58
N SER A 85 -6.65 -3.25 -5.35
CA SER A 85 -6.67 -4.17 -4.22
C SER A 85 -5.37 -4.12 -3.45
N LEU A 86 -5.46 -4.01 -2.13
CA LEU A 86 -4.33 -3.79 -1.25
C LEU A 86 -4.24 -4.89 -0.19
N ALA A 87 -3.19 -5.68 -0.24
CA ALA A 87 -2.81 -6.58 0.85
C ALA A 87 -1.77 -5.90 1.73
N ILE A 88 -1.95 -5.95 3.06
CA ILE A 88 -1.00 -5.35 4.00
C ILE A 88 -0.52 -6.42 4.97
N ILE A 89 0.80 -6.65 5.01
CA ILE A 89 1.45 -7.48 6.02
C ILE A 89 1.86 -6.62 7.20
N THR A 90 1.54 -7.07 8.40
CA THR A 90 1.98 -6.42 9.64
C THR A 90 2.29 -7.43 10.74
N ALA A 91 3.34 -7.15 11.52
CA ALA A 91 3.77 -8.02 12.61
C ALA A 91 2.85 -7.96 13.85
N ARG A 92 2.00 -6.93 14.01
CA ARG A 92 1.23 -6.69 15.25
C ARG A 92 -0.28 -6.66 15.03
N GLY A 93 -0.99 -7.48 15.82
CA GLY A 93 -2.46 -7.54 15.85
C GLY A 93 -3.16 -6.22 16.18
N SER A 94 -2.59 -5.36 17.04
CA SER A 94 -3.22 -4.09 17.44
C SER A 94 -3.23 -3.01 16.35
N VAL A 95 -2.35 -3.13 15.36
CA VAL A 95 -2.29 -2.22 14.20
C VAL A 95 -3.43 -2.53 13.22
N PHE A 96 -4.03 -3.74 13.27
CA PHE A 96 -5.07 -4.16 12.34
C PHE A 96 -6.32 -3.27 12.42
N THR A 97 -6.82 -2.99 13.63
CA THR A 97 -8.05 -2.20 13.79
C THR A 97 -7.85 -0.75 13.32
N MET A 98 -6.68 -0.17 13.59
CA MET A 98 -6.36 1.20 13.15
C MET A 98 -6.21 1.28 11.64
N LEU A 99 -5.54 0.31 11.02
CA LEU A 99 -5.41 0.22 9.56
C LEU A 99 -6.78 0.03 8.89
N GLY A 100 -7.63 -0.84 9.41
CA GLY A 100 -8.96 -1.07 8.84
C GLY A 100 -9.81 0.21 8.80
N ASN A 101 -9.83 0.97 9.90
CA ASN A 101 -10.54 2.24 9.95
C ASN A 101 -9.91 3.29 9.02
N PHE A 102 -8.58 3.34 8.97
CA PHE A 102 -7.86 4.24 8.08
C PHE A 102 -8.20 3.94 6.62
N LEU A 103 -8.14 2.68 6.19
CA LEU A 103 -8.39 2.29 4.80
C LEU A 103 -9.84 2.53 4.38
N ASN A 104 -10.80 2.28 5.25
CA ASN A 104 -12.22 2.57 4.99
C ASN A 104 -12.49 4.06 4.70
N LEU A 105 -11.67 4.98 5.22
CA LEU A 105 -11.84 6.42 4.95
C LEU A 105 -11.38 6.82 3.55
N PHE A 106 -10.52 6.01 2.91
CA PHE A 106 -9.92 6.34 1.61
C PHE A 106 -10.27 5.35 0.49
N SER A 107 -10.83 4.18 0.84
CA SER A 107 -11.31 3.21 -0.15
C SER A 107 -12.54 3.75 -0.86
N ARG A 108 -12.54 3.74 -2.19
CA ARG A 108 -13.79 3.84 -2.96
C ARG A 108 -14.58 2.55 -2.75
N SER A 109 -15.88 2.57 -3.06
CA SER A 109 -16.76 1.40 -2.92
C SER A 109 -16.28 0.13 -3.63
N LYS A 110 -15.38 0.27 -4.61
CA LYS A 110 -14.83 -0.83 -5.40
C LYS A 110 -13.41 -1.26 -4.98
N ASP A 111 -12.69 -0.44 -4.22
CA ASP A 111 -11.38 -0.84 -3.73
C ASP A 111 -11.53 -1.93 -2.68
N ARG A 112 -10.63 -2.90 -2.70
CA ARG A 112 -10.60 -3.97 -1.70
C ARG A 112 -9.31 -3.90 -0.92
N PHE A 113 -9.38 -4.16 0.38
CA PHE A 113 -8.18 -4.31 1.18
C PHE A 113 -8.33 -5.48 2.14
N LYS A 114 -7.22 -6.16 2.40
CA LYS A 114 -7.16 -7.23 3.40
C LYS A 114 -5.84 -7.17 4.15
N LEU A 115 -5.94 -7.33 5.46
CA LEU A 115 -4.79 -7.35 6.35
C LEU A 115 -4.37 -8.78 6.62
N PHE A 116 -3.07 -9.01 6.67
CA PHE A 116 -2.45 -10.31 6.89
C PHE A 116 -1.35 -10.17 7.95
N ARG A 117 -1.12 -11.25 8.71
CA ARG A 117 -0.04 -11.29 9.69
C ARG A 117 1.27 -11.63 8.99
N GLU A 118 2.37 -11.29 9.64
CA GLU A 118 3.69 -11.82 9.30
C GLU A 118 3.64 -13.36 9.21
N GLY A 119 4.23 -13.94 8.17
CA GLY A 119 4.15 -15.37 7.84
C GLY A 119 2.95 -15.76 6.97
N GLN A 120 2.09 -14.82 6.57
CA GLN A 120 0.95 -15.05 5.65
C GLN A 120 1.16 -14.42 4.26
N GLU A 121 2.40 -14.24 3.84
CA GLU A 121 2.78 -13.60 2.57
C GLU A 121 2.15 -14.32 1.36
N ASP A 122 2.23 -15.65 1.33
CA ASP A 122 1.63 -16.48 0.27
C ASP A 122 0.10 -16.42 0.26
N GLU A 123 -0.54 -16.24 1.41
CA GLU A 123 -1.99 -16.04 1.48
C GLU A 123 -2.38 -14.67 0.93
N ALA A 124 -1.61 -13.64 1.25
CA ALA A 124 -1.80 -12.29 0.74
C ALA A 124 -1.68 -12.21 -0.77
N ILE A 125 -0.64 -12.83 -1.34
CA ILE A 125 -0.43 -12.91 -2.79
C ILE A 125 -1.59 -13.66 -3.46
N ARG A 126 -1.97 -14.84 -2.95
CA ARG A 126 -3.10 -15.60 -3.51
C ARG A 126 -4.40 -14.82 -3.47
N TRP A 127 -4.66 -14.08 -2.39
CA TRP A 127 -5.84 -13.24 -2.28
C TRP A 127 -5.84 -12.10 -3.31
N LEU A 128 -4.71 -11.42 -3.51
CA LEU A 128 -4.59 -10.36 -4.52
C LEU A 128 -4.91 -10.89 -5.92
N LEU A 129 -4.33 -12.04 -6.28
CA LEU A 129 -4.54 -12.64 -7.61
C LEU A 129 -5.96 -13.19 -7.82
N ALA A 130 -6.66 -13.56 -6.74
CA ALA A 130 -8.03 -14.03 -6.79
C ALA A 130 -9.06 -12.89 -6.85
N VAL A 131 -8.71 -11.71 -6.34
CA VAL A 131 -9.59 -10.55 -6.36
C VAL A 131 -9.55 -9.86 -7.73
N ARG A 132 -10.75 -9.70 -8.28
CA ARG A 132 -11.06 -8.93 -9.49
C ARG A 132 -12.22 -7.98 -9.21
#